data_AF-A0A821W574-F1
#
_entry.id   AF-A0A821W574-F1
#
_cell.length_a   1.000
_cell.length_b   1.000
_cell.length_c   1.000
_cell.angle_alpha   90.00
_cell.angle_beta   90.00
_cell.angle_gamma   90.00
#
_symmetry.space_group_name_H-M   'P 1'
#
loop_
_entity.id
_entity.type
_entity.pdbx_description
1 polymer ?
#
loop_
_entity_poly.entity_id
_entity_poly.type
_entity_poly.pdbx_seq_one_letter_code
_entity_poly.pdbx_strand_id
1 'polypeptide(L)' 'DKEFVHRDTPQNNLDVKFDFTPDNYKRVNAITAMYPEGHKTAAVIPLLDLAQRQHQGWLPLSAMNKVAEVLKMPRMRVYE' A
#
# COMPACT_ATOMS: atom_id res chain seq x y z
N ASP A 1 -10.24 -17.60 15.61
CA ASP A 1 -10.81 -17.06 14.36
C ASP A 1 -9.85 -16.08 13.70
N LYS A 2 -9.83 -16.04 12.37
CA LYS A 2 -9.13 -14.98 11.62
C LYS A 2 -10.13 -13.86 11.35
N GLU A 3 -9.92 -12.68 11.92
CA GLU A 3 -10.78 -11.52 11.66
C GLU A 3 -10.41 -10.90 10.31
N PHE A 4 -11.40 -10.73 9.42
CA PHE A 4 -11.25 -10.03 8.13
C PHE A 4 -11.75 -8.58 8.19
N VAL A 5 -12.03 -8.08 9.39
CA VAL A 5 -12.44 -6.69 9.65
C VAL A 5 -11.34 -5.98 10.41
N HIS A 6 -11.04 -4.74 10.04
CA HIS A 6 -10.07 -3.92 10.77
C HIS A 6 -10.71 -3.28 12.00
N ARG A 7 -9.99 -3.29 13.11
CA ARG A 7 -10.28 -2.48 14.31
C ARG A 7 -9.03 -1.69 14.65
N ASP A 8 -9.21 -0.40 14.92
CA ASP A 8 -8.09 0.47 15.26
C ASP A 8 -7.38 -0.04 16.52
N THR A 9 -6.06 -0.14 16.43
CA THR A 9 -5.18 -0.40 17.57
C THR A 9 -4.15 0.72 17.68
N PRO A 10 -3.47 0.91 18.83
CA PRO A 10 -2.48 1.99 18.95
C PRO A 10 -1.35 1.92 17.91
N GLN A 11 -1.04 0.71 17.41
CA GLN A 11 0.03 0.48 16.43
C GLN A 11 -0.48 0.36 14.98
N ASN A 12 -1.78 0.19 14.76
CA ASN A 12 -2.38 0.06 13.44
C ASN A 12 -3.73 0.79 13.40
N ASN A 13 -3.68 2.04 12.96
CA ASN A 13 -4.82 2.96 12.79
C ASN A 13 -4.46 3.99 11.71
N LEU A 14 -5.34 4.97 11.48
CA LEU A 14 -5.12 6.02 10.47
C LEU A 14 -4.09 7.08 10.85
N ASP A 15 -3.79 7.26 12.14
CA ASP A 15 -2.83 8.25 12.63
C ASP A 15 -1.38 7.76 12.55
N VAL A 16 -1.17 6.44 12.51
CA VAL A 16 0.15 5.83 12.31
C VAL A 16 0.64 6.15 10.90
N LYS A 17 1.59 7.07 10.80
CA LYS A 17 2.11 7.53 9.50
C LYS A 17 2.92 6.45 8.82
N PHE A 18 2.54 6.13 7.59
CA PHE A 18 3.36 5.37 6.66
C PHE A 18 3.58 6.19 5.41
N ASP A 19 4.84 6.23 4.96
CA ASP A 19 5.18 6.74 3.65
C ASP A 19 6.33 5.95 3.05
N PHE A 20 6.42 5.88 1.73
CA PHE A 20 7.55 5.21 1.08
C PHE A 20 8.84 5.99 1.31
N THR A 21 9.95 5.28 1.52
CA THR A 21 11.26 5.95 1.53
C THR A 21 11.58 6.50 0.14
N PRO A 22 12.45 7.52 0.01
CA PRO A 22 12.84 8.06 -1.31
C PRO A 22 13.36 7.00 -2.28
N ASP A 23 14.07 5.97 -1.78
CA ASP A 23 14.53 4.86 -2.62
C ASP A 23 13.40 3.92 -3.02
N ASN A 24 12.42 3.70 -2.14
CA ASN A 24 11.24 2.93 -2.50
C ASN A 24 10.33 3.69 -3.45
N TYR A 25 10.30 5.03 -3.43
CA TYR A 25 9.62 5.82 -4.45
C TYR A 25 10.20 5.61 -5.85
N LYS A 26 11.52 5.44 -5.98
CA LYS A 26 12.13 5.07 -7.27
C LYS A 26 11.61 3.70 -7.75
N ARG A 27 11.47 2.74 -6.83
CA ARG A 27 10.91 1.41 -7.12
C ARG A 27 9.42 1.48 -7.44
N VAL A 28 8.65 2.30 -6.74
CA VAL A 28 7.23 2.56 -7.02
C VAL A 28 7.06 3.07 -8.46
N ASN A 29 7.88 4.03 -8.87
CA ASN A 29 7.86 4.57 -10.24
C ASN A 29 8.27 3.51 -11.27
N ALA A 30 9.29 2.72 -10.98
CA ALA A 30 9.70 1.62 -11.87
C ALA A 30 8.60 0.55 -12.00
N ILE A 31 7.94 0.18 -10.90
CA ILE A 31 6.85 -0.79 -10.91
C ILE A 31 5.64 -0.27 -11.67
N THR A 32 5.23 0.96 -11.39
CA THR A 32 4.06 1.56 -12.06
C THR A 32 4.28 1.79 -13.55
N ALA A 33 5.53 2.00 -13.98
CA ALA A 33 5.90 2.11 -15.40
C ALA A 33 5.83 0.79 -16.18
N MET A 34 5.80 -0.37 -15.50
CA MET A 34 5.62 -1.67 -16.17
C MET A 34 4.19 -1.89 -16.67
N TYR A 35 3.23 -1.08 -16.20
CA TYR A 35 1.83 -1.18 -16.57
C TYR A 35 1.43 -0.03 -17.51
N PRO A 36 0.60 -0.29 -18.54
CA PRO A 36 0.13 0.75 -19.44
C PRO A 36 -0.61 1.89 -18.73
N GLU A 37 -0.62 3.05 -19.36
CA GLU A 37 -1.46 4.16 -18.91
C GLU A 37 -2.94 3.73 -18.86
N GLY A 38 -3.65 4.13 -17.81
CA GLY A 38 -5.02 3.65 -17.52
C GLY A 38 -5.10 2.32 -16.76
N HIS A 39 -4.04 1.51 -16.73
CA HIS A 39 -4.01 0.21 -16.04
C HIS A 39 -3.04 0.15 -14.85
N LYS A 40 -2.64 1.31 -14.32
CA LYS A 40 -1.72 1.41 -13.18
C LYS A 40 -2.23 0.70 -11.91
N THR A 41 -3.53 0.50 -11.77
CA THR A 41 -4.14 -0.24 -10.65
C THR A 41 -3.67 -1.70 -10.58
N ALA A 42 -3.20 -2.29 -11.68
CA ALA A 42 -2.61 -3.63 -11.69
C ALA A 42 -1.29 -3.71 -10.90
N ALA A 43 -0.66 -2.57 -10.59
CA ALA A 43 0.51 -2.49 -9.73
C ALA A 43 0.19 -2.63 -8.22
N VAL A 44 -1.06 -2.85 -7.82
CA VAL A 44 -1.46 -2.91 -6.40
C VAL A 44 -0.68 -3.97 -5.61
N ILE A 45 -0.60 -5.20 -6.13
CA ILE A 45 0.09 -6.31 -5.47
C ILE A 45 1.59 -6.04 -5.28
N PRO A 46 2.36 -5.66 -6.33
CA PRO A 46 3.79 -5.38 -6.14
C PRO A 46 4.06 -4.15 -5.26
N LEU A 47 3.16 -3.15 -5.24
CA LEU A 47 3.31 -2.01 -4.32
C LEU A 47 2.99 -2.38 -2.87
N LEU A 48 2.00 -3.24 -2.63
CA LEU A 48 1.71 -3.78 -1.30
C LEU A 48 2.86 -4.64 -0.78
N ASP A 49 3.43 -5.53 -1.61
CA ASP A 49 4.61 -6.31 -1.25
C ASP A 49 5.80 -5.39 -0.89
N LEU A 50 6.03 -4.33 -1.69
CA LEU A 50 7.07 -3.35 -1.39
C LEU A 50 6.82 -2.64 -0.04
N ALA A 51 5.59 -2.24 0.23
CA ALA A 51 5.22 -1.60 1.50
C ALA A 51 5.40 -2.55 2.68
N GLN A 52 5.02 -3.83 2.52
CA GLN A 52 5.22 -4.87 3.53
C GLN A 52 6.71 -5.07 3.86
N ARG A 53 7.56 -5.15 2.83
CA ARG A 53 9.02 -5.26 3.02
C ARG A 53 9.61 -4.04 3.72
N GLN A 54 9.13 -2.84 3.39
CA GLN A 54 9.56 -1.61 4.06
C GLN A 54 9.14 -1.60 5.53
N HIS A 55 7.94 -2.08 5.83
CA HIS A 55 7.36 -2.07 7.16
C HIS A 55 7.61 -3.37 7.94
N GLN A 56 8.80 -3.96 7.77
CA GLN A 56 9.29 -5.09 8.57
C GLN A 56 8.40 -6.35 8.51
N GLY A 57 7.75 -6.60 7.36
CA GLY A 57 7.06 -7.85 7.08
C GLY A 57 5.54 -7.84 7.33
N TRP A 58 4.95 -6.71 7.73
CA TRP A 58 3.50 -6.58 7.90
C TRP A 58 2.95 -5.31 7.23
N LEU A 59 1.64 -5.28 6.97
CA LEU A 59 0.97 -4.17 6.27
C LEU A 59 -0.02 -3.45 7.20
N PRO A 60 0.30 -2.22 7.66
CA PRO A 60 -0.64 -1.40 8.39
C PRO A 60 -1.68 -0.78 7.45
N LEU A 61 -2.82 -0.36 8.01
CA LEU A 61 -3.88 0.33 7.30
C LEU A 61 -3.37 1.58 6.57
N SER A 62 -2.46 2.32 7.21
CA SER A 62 -1.82 3.50 6.61
C SER A 62 -0.96 3.18 5.39
N ALA A 63 -0.31 2.02 5.35
CA ALA A 63 0.44 1.58 4.17
C ALA A 63 -0.49 1.24 3.01
N MET A 64 -1.58 0.53 3.28
CA MET A 64 -2.62 0.24 2.26
C MET A 64 -3.22 1.53 1.70
N ASN A 65 -3.48 2.51 2.58
CA ASN A 65 -3.95 3.83 2.18
C ASN A 65 -2.95 4.59 1.32
N LYS A 66 -1.66 4.52 1.65
CA LYS A 66 -0.61 5.13 0.85
C LYS A 66 -0.52 4.50 -0.55
N VAL A 67 -0.65 3.17 -0.65
CA VAL A 67 -0.71 2.48 -1.95
C VAL A 67 -1.93 2.93 -2.77
N ALA A 68 -3.10 3.04 -2.14
CA ALA A 68 -4.31 3.53 -2.79
C ALA A 68 -4.14 4.97 -3.33
N GLU A 69 -3.49 5.85 -2.55
CA GLU A 69 -3.15 7.22 -2.94
C GLU A 69 -2.21 7.25 -4.16
N VAL A 70 -1.11 6.48 -4.11
CA VAL A 70 -0.12 6.38 -5.19
C VAL A 70 -0.76 5.91 -6.50
N LEU A 71 -1.65 4.91 -6.43
CA LEU A 71 -2.35 4.37 -7.59
C LEU A 71 -3.61 5.14 -7.99
N LYS A 72 -3.98 6.17 -7.22
CA LYS A 72 -5.20 6.97 -7.40
C LYS A 72 -6.46 6.10 -7.52
N MET A 73 -6.57 5.08 -6.67
CA MET A 73 -7.69 4.14 -6.64
C MET A 73 -8.41 4.13 -5.29
N PRO A 74 -9.68 3.66 -5.22
CA PRO A 74 -10.39 3.58 -3.95
C PRO A 74 -9.69 2.66 -2.95
N ARG A 75 -9.59 3.09 -1.68
CA ARG A 75 -8.93 2.34 -0.61
C ARG A 75 -9.49 0.93 -0.43
N MET A 76 -10.82 0.78 -0.54
CA MET A 76 -11.48 -0.53 -0.46
C MET A 76 -10.94 -1.55 -1.45
N ARG A 77 -10.55 -1.14 -2.66
CA ARG A 77 -9.97 -2.03 -3.68
C ARG A 77 -8.56 -2.51 -3.35
N VAL A 78 -7.92 -1.90 -2.37
CA VAL A 78 -6.63 -2.32 -1.82
C VAL A 78 -6.84 -3.22 -0.60
N TYR A 79 -7.99 -3.12 0.08
CA TYR A 79 -8.34 -3.93 1.24
C TYR A 79 -8.90 -5.32 0.89
N GLU A 80 -9.46 -5.47 -0.32
CA GLU A 80 -9.89 -6.75 -0.92
C GLU A 80 -8.73 -7.74 -1.07
#